data_AF-A0A6S7ALK7-F1
#
_entry.id   AF-A0A6S7ALK7-F1
#
_cell.length_a   1.000
_cell.length_b   1.000
_cell.length_c   1.000
_cell.angle_alpha   90.00
_cell.angle_beta   90.00
_cell.angle_gamma   90.00
#
_symmetry.space_group_name_H-M   'P 1'
#
loop_
_entity.id
_entity.type
_entity.pdbx_description
1 polymer ?
#
loop_
_entity_poly.entity_id
_entity_poly.type
_entity_poly.pdbx_seq_one_letter_code
_entity_poly.pdbx_strand_id
1 'polypeptide(L)'
;MFRTLVMLLAAVALAGCTKDPVAVSTTDNQDIPVAELFTHKGITVYRFTDGGRWVYFTSTASHVTAQHLENCGKACTRSVTVETMGSASPSRPDVDHSTDRRPTP
;
A
#
# COMPACT_ATOMS: atom_id res chain seq x y z
N MET A 1 -42.55 13.37 23.76
CA MET A 1 -41.28 14.11 24.00
C MET A 1 -40.11 13.23 24.41
N PHE A 2 -40.28 12.25 25.34
CA PHE A 2 -39.18 11.35 25.72
C PHE A 2 -38.63 10.50 24.57
N ARG A 3 -39.53 9.91 23.75
CA ARG A 3 -39.14 9.08 22.59
C ARG A 3 -38.34 9.86 21.54
N THR A 4 -38.72 11.10 21.28
CA THR A 4 -37.99 12.01 20.38
C THR A 4 -36.62 12.38 20.93
N LEU A 5 -36.48 12.59 22.24
CA LEU A 5 -35.19 12.86 22.88
C LEU A 5 -34.24 11.66 22.77
N VAL A 6 -34.75 10.44 23.02
CA VAL A 6 -33.98 9.19 22.90
C VAL A 6 -33.51 8.97 21.47
N MET A 7 -34.36 9.21 20.48
CA MET A 7 -34.00 9.12 19.04
C MET A 7 -32.91 10.15 18.68
N LEU A 8 -32.99 11.37 19.21
CA LEU A 8 -32.00 12.41 18.97
C LEU A 8 -30.64 12.06 19.60
N LEU A 9 -30.64 11.56 20.84
CA LEU A 9 -29.42 11.13 21.52
C LEU A 9 -28.76 9.94 20.81
N ALA A 10 -29.56 8.97 20.36
CA ALA A 10 -29.06 7.84 19.59
C ALA A 10 -28.38 8.33 18.29
N ALA A 11 -29.02 9.25 17.56
CA ALA A 11 -28.46 9.81 16.33
C ALA A 11 -27.11 10.51 16.54
N VAL A 12 -26.92 11.19 17.67
CA VAL A 12 -25.63 11.82 18.02
C VAL A 12 -24.58 10.78 18.41
N ALA A 13 -24.96 9.70 19.12
CA ALA A 13 -24.03 8.63 19.49
C ALA A 13 -23.51 7.83 18.28
N LEU A 14 -24.30 7.75 17.20
CA LEU A 14 -23.89 7.16 15.92
C LEU A 14 -22.96 8.08 15.10
N ALA A 15 -22.74 9.33 15.51
CA ALA A 15 -21.80 10.22 14.84
C ALA A 15 -20.35 9.89 15.26
N GLY A 16 -19.73 8.95 14.55
CA GLY A 16 -18.30 8.67 14.70
C GLY A 16 -17.41 9.87 14.31
N CYS A 17 -16.30 10.05 15.01
CA CYS A 17 -15.29 11.06 14.70
C CYS A 17 -14.19 10.43 13.84
N THR A 18 -13.97 10.93 12.62
CA THR A 18 -12.86 10.52 11.75
C THR A 18 -11.62 11.34 12.13
N LYS A 19 -10.90 10.89 13.14
CA LYS A 19 -9.60 11.49 13.49
C LYS A 19 -8.51 10.78 12.70
N ASP A 20 -7.52 11.55 12.25
CA ASP A 20 -6.33 10.99 11.62
C ASP A 20 -5.68 9.94 12.53
N PRO A 21 -5.13 8.85 11.96
CA PRO A 21 -4.47 7.82 12.74
C PRO A 21 -3.32 8.42 13.55
N VAL A 22 -3.20 7.99 14.82
CA VAL A 22 -2.16 8.48 15.75
C VAL A 22 -0.75 8.12 15.26
N ALA A 23 -0.62 7.05 14.48
CA ALA A 23 0.61 6.71 13.77
C ALA A 23 0.29 5.92 12.49
N VAL A 24 1.13 6.12 11.47
CA VAL A 24 1.21 5.26 10.29
C VAL A 24 2.63 4.71 10.27
N SER A 25 2.75 3.39 10.27
CA SER A 25 4.05 2.70 10.20
C SER A 25 4.14 1.92 8.90
N THR A 26 5.24 2.10 8.17
CA THR A 26 5.60 1.18 7.09
C THR A 26 5.91 -0.18 7.69
N THR A 27 5.25 -1.21 7.19
CA THR A 27 5.46 -2.60 7.59
C THR A 27 5.95 -3.38 6.39
N ASP A 28 6.86 -4.33 6.61
CA ASP A 28 7.41 -5.18 5.55
C ASP A 28 6.51 -6.38 5.24
N ASN A 29 5.41 -6.56 6.01
CA ASN A 29 4.33 -7.54 5.86
C ASN A 29 4.62 -8.75 4.94
N GLN A 30 5.73 -9.44 5.20
CA GLN A 30 6.25 -10.49 4.31
C GLN A 30 5.28 -11.67 4.20
N ASP A 31 4.40 -11.82 5.19
CA ASP A 31 3.42 -12.89 5.28
C ASP A 31 2.09 -12.58 4.56
N ILE A 32 1.91 -11.40 3.97
CA ILE A 32 0.69 -11.10 3.19
C ILE A 32 0.77 -11.83 1.84
N PRO A 33 -0.12 -12.78 1.55
CA PRO A 33 -0.13 -13.45 0.26
C PRO A 33 -0.58 -12.47 -0.83
N VAL A 34 0.30 -12.27 -1.82
CA VAL A 34 0.02 -11.47 -3.01
C VAL A 34 -0.19 -12.41 -4.20
N ALA A 35 -1.36 -12.30 -4.83
CA ALA A 35 -1.67 -13.02 -6.05
C ALA A 35 -1.32 -12.17 -7.28
N GLU A 36 -0.54 -12.74 -8.19
CA GLU A 36 -0.41 -12.23 -9.56
C GLU A 36 -1.66 -12.61 -10.37
N LEU A 37 -2.27 -11.65 -11.06
CA LEU A 37 -3.51 -11.89 -11.82
C LEU A 37 -3.24 -12.03 -13.32
N PHE A 38 -2.58 -11.05 -13.92
CA PHE A 38 -2.20 -11.07 -15.33
C PHE A 38 -1.17 -9.98 -15.64
N THR A 39 -0.47 -10.16 -16.77
CA THR A 39 0.44 -9.18 -17.34
C THR A 39 -0.02 -8.76 -18.73
N HIS A 40 -0.05 -7.46 -19.00
CA HIS A 40 -0.31 -6.91 -20.33
C HIS A 40 0.68 -5.78 -20.63
N LYS A 41 1.40 -5.90 -21.75
CA LYS A 41 2.40 -4.90 -22.19
C LYS A 41 3.43 -4.53 -21.11
N GLY A 42 3.90 -5.53 -20.35
CA GLY A 42 4.92 -5.33 -19.31
C GLY A 42 4.41 -4.71 -18.01
N ILE A 43 3.09 -4.55 -17.86
CA ILE A 43 2.45 -4.12 -16.61
C ILE A 43 1.76 -5.34 -16.01
N THR A 44 2.11 -5.68 -14.77
CA THR A 44 1.51 -6.81 -14.06
C THR A 44 0.53 -6.31 -13.01
N VAL A 45 -0.66 -6.91 -12.97
CA VAL A 45 -1.69 -6.64 -11.97
C VAL A 45 -1.58 -7.66 -10.85
N TYR A 46 -1.53 -7.15 -9.62
CA TYR A 46 -1.47 -7.94 -8.39
C TYR A 46 -2.69 -7.67 -7.52
N ARG A 47 -2.96 -8.59 -6.59
CA ARG A 47 -4.01 -8.46 -5.59
C ARG A 47 -3.61 -9.07 -4.25
N PHE A 48 -3.99 -8.41 -3.16
CA PHE A 48 -3.94 -8.97 -1.80
C PHE A 48 -5.25 -8.70 -1.04
N THR A 49 -5.39 -9.29 0.15
CA THR A 49 -6.52 -9.06 1.04
C THR A 49 -6.10 -8.19 2.21
N ASP A 50 -6.86 -7.14 2.49
CA ASP A 50 -6.71 -6.27 3.65
C ASP A 50 -8.06 -6.16 4.36
N GLY A 51 -8.17 -6.65 5.60
CA GLY A 51 -9.42 -6.61 6.36
C GLY A 51 -10.63 -7.26 5.65
N GLY A 52 -10.40 -8.29 4.83
CA GLY A 52 -11.44 -8.95 4.03
C GLY A 52 -11.78 -8.25 2.70
N ARG A 53 -11.13 -7.13 2.39
CA ARG A 53 -11.28 -6.39 1.13
C ARG A 53 -10.17 -6.76 0.16
N TRP A 54 -10.52 -6.94 -1.12
CA TRP A 54 -9.54 -7.08 -2.19
C TRP A 54 -8.92 -5.73 -2.54
N VAL A 55 -7.58 -5.67 -2.51
CA VAL A 55 -6.80 -4.50 -2.92
C VAL A 55 -5.99 -4.87 -4.16
N TYR A 56 -6.05 -4.02 -5.18
CA TYR A 56 -5.40 -4.22 -6.47
C TYR A 56 -4.31 -3.17 -6.68
N PHE A 57 -3.20 -3.58 -7.27
CA PHE A 57 -2.14 -2.67 -7.67
C PHE A 57 -1.47 -3.16 -8.93
N THR A 58 -0.85 -2.24 -9.67
CA THR A 58 -0.07 -2.53 -10.86
C THR A 58 1.40 -2.32 -10.55
N SER A 59 2.26 -3.21 -11.06
CA SER A 59 3.70 -3.07 -10.95
C SER A 59 4.37 -3.23 -12.31
N THR A 60 5.42 -2.45 -12.49
CA THR A 60 6.45 -2.56 -13.51
C THR A 60 7.80 -2.70 -12.79
N ALA A 61 8.87 -2.98 -13.52
CA ALA A 61 10.20 -3.15 -12.92
C ALA A 61 10.69 -1.94 -12.09
N SER A 62 10.22 -0.73 -12.39
CA SER A 62 10.66 0.51 -11.74
C SER A 62 9.54 1.31 -11.08
N HIS A 63 8.29 0.89 -11.19
CA HIS A 63 7.16 1.68 -10.72
C HIS A 63 5.98 0.81 -10.29
N VAL A 64 5.50 1.06 -9.08
CA VAL A 64 4.29 0.46 -8.51
C VAL A 64 3.25 1.56 -8.35
N THR A 65 2.02 1.28 -8.78
CA THR A 65 0.88 2.19 -8.65
C THR A 65 -0.31 1.45 -8.06
N ALA A 66 -0.93 2.03 -7.05
CA ALA A 66 -2.16 1.54 -6.43
C ALA A 66 -3.20 2.66 -6.37
N GLN A 67 -4.49 2.30 -6.45
CA GLN A 67 -5.58 3.24 -6.27
C GLN A 67 -6.62 2.66 -5.30
N HIS A 68 -7.03 3.47 -4.33
CA HIS A 68 -8.08 3.10 -3.38
C HIS A 68 -8.97 4.28 -3.03
N LEU A 69 -10.18 3.97 -2.56
CA LEU A 69 -11.08 4.97 -2.01
C LEU A 69 -10.81 5.15 -0.53
N GLU A 70 -10.61 6.39 -0.11
CA GLU A 70 -10.54 6.77 1.30
C GLU A 70 -11.83 7.49 1.70
N ASN A 71 -12.34 7.12 2.88
CA ASN A 71 -13.42 7.86 3.52
C ASN A 71 -12.81 9.08 4.23
N CYS A 72 -13.26 10.27 3.86
CA CYS A 72 -12.78 11.55 4.40
C CYS A 72 -13.78 12.20 5.38
N GLY A 73 -14.77 11.45 5.86
CA GLY A 73 -15.77 11.91 6.82
C GLY A 73 -17.20 11.88 6.24
N LYS A 74 -18.04 12.80 6.70
CA LYS A 74 -19.48 12.77 6.39
C LYS A 74 -19.72 12.95 4.89
N ALA A 75 -20.31 11.93 4.27
CA ALA A 75 -20.63 11.89 2.83
C ALA A 75 -19.43 12.20 1.91
N CYS A 76 -18.21 11.87 2.34
CA CYS A 76 -16.98 12.16 1.61
C CYS A 76 -16.21 10.87 1.30
N THR A 77 -15.99 10.63 0.01
CA THR A 77 -15.05 9.62 -0.47
C THR A 77 -14.12 10.26 -1.50
N ARG A 78 -12.83 10.03 -1.36
CA ARG A 78 -11.82 10.49 -2.33
C ARG A 78 -11.10 9.29 -2.94
N SER A 79 -10.81 9.36 -4.24
CA SER A 79 -9.86 8.44 -4.86
C SER A 79 -8.45 8.90 -4.52
N VAL A 80 -7.64 7.98 -4.01
CA VAL A 80 -6.23 8.21 -3.70
C VAL A 80 -5.39 7.30 -4.58
N THR A 81 -4.41 7.89 -5.24
CA THR A 81 -3.38 7.15 -5.98
C THR A 81 -2.10 7.17 -5.16
N VAL A 82 -1.53 5.99 -4.94
CA VAL A 82 -0.24 5.81 -4.29
C VAL A 82 0.74 5.31 -5.33
N GLU A 83 1.83 6.04 -5.51
CA GLU A 83 2.91 5.70 -6.43
C GLU A 83 4.18 5.42 -5.63
N THR A 84 4.84 4.31 -5.94
CA THR A 84 6.13 3.94 -5.37
C THR A 84 7.09 3.71 -6.50
N MET A 85 8.10 4.57 -6.61
CA MET A 85 9.23 4.33 -7.50
C MET A 85 10.04 3.17 -6.93
N GLY A 86 10.14 2.08 -7.69
CA GLY A 86 11.06 1.00 -7.36
C GLY A 86 12.47 1.56 -7.41
N SER A 87 13.15 1.62 -6.27
CA SER A 87 14.61 1.72 -6.30
C SER A 87 15.09 0.49 -7.07
N ALA A 88 15.87 0.71 -8.14
CA ALA A 88 16.66 -0.36 -8.71
C ALA A 88 17.34 -1.08 -7.53
N SER A 89 17.02 -2.37 -7.34
CA SER A 89 17.74 -3.22 -6.41
C SER A 89 19.22 -2.97 -6.68
N PRO A 90 20.07 -2.64 -5.68
CA PRO A 90 21.50 -2.54 -5.94
C PRO A 90 21.88 -3.92 -6.47
N SER A 91 22.18 -4.01 -7.76
CA SER A 91 22.86 -5.18 -8.31
C SER A 91 24.03 -5.44 -7.38
N ARG A 92 24.05 -6.65 -6.79
CA ARG A 92 25.20 -7.14 -6.01
C ARG A 92 26.45 -6.69 -6.76
N PRO A 93 27.39 -5.96 -6.15
CA PRO A 93 28.60 -5.60 -6.86
C PRO A 93 29.24 -6.92 -7.32
N ASP A 94 29.34 -7.09 -8.64
CA ASP A 94 30.16 -8.13 -9.24
C ASP A 94 31.55 -7.95 -8.64
N VAL A 95 31.99 -8.93 -7.86
CA VAL A 95 33.35 -8.97 -7.33
C VAL A 95 34.25 -9.22 -8.53
N ASP A 96 34.79 -8.16 -9.12
CA ASP A 96 35.84 -8.26 -10.12
C ASP A 96 37.07 -8.88 -9.46
N HIS A 97 37.34 -10.15 -9.77
CA HIS A 97 38.47 -10.91 -9.28
C HIS A 97 39.79 -10.59 -10.02
N SER A 98 39.86 -9.47 -10.75
CA SER A 98 41.03 -9.15 -11.58
C SER A 98 42.01 -8.19 -10.92
N THR A 99 42.52 -8.52 -9.74
CA THR A 99 43.79 -7.97 -9.23
C THR A 99 44.54 -8.99 -8.37
N ASP A 100 45.16 -9.98 -8.99
CA ASP A 100 46.39 -10.58 -8.46
C ASP A 100 47.40 -10.79 -9.58
N ARG A 101 48.16 -9.72 -9.87
CA ARG A 101 49.51 -9.86 -10.41
C ARG A 101 50.47 -9.30 -9.38
N ARG A 102 50.87 -10.14 -8.43
CA ARG A 102 52.11 -9.96 -7.69
C ARG A 102 53.29 -10.18 -8.64
N PRO A 103 54.27 -9.27 -8.74
CA PRO A 103 55.54 -9.59 -9.36
C PRO A 103 56.33 -10.47 -8.40
N THR A 104 56.73 -11.66 -8.86
CA THR A 104 57.70 -12.50 -8.18
C THR A 104 59.09 -11.84 -8.23
N PRO A 105 59.89 -11.95 -7.16
CA PRO A 105 61.28 -11.50 -7.13
C PRO A 105 62.19 -12.30 -8.07
#